data_AF-A0A933C4M3-F1
#
_entry.id   AF-A0A933C4M3-F1
#
_cell.length_a   1.000
_cell.length_b   1.000
_cell.length_c   1.000
_cell.angle_alpha   90.00
_cell.angle_beta   90.00
_cell.angle_gamma   90.00
#
_symmetry.space_group_name_H-M   'P 1'
#
loop_
_entity.id
_entity.type
_entity.pdbx_description
1 polymer ?
#
loop_
_entity_poly.entity_id
_entity_poly.type
_entity_poly.pdbx_seq_one_letter_code
_entity_poly.pdbx_strand_id
1 'polypeptide(L)'
;FVVISFSRSVTGYSYKFFGHGLEKSEIRGQTSEVRGHPTDRNDTVVRAGRSEISRVAEMIGWHAKCEVHEKFTVDDIRNVRKQFPDVVILAHPECSPEVVVASDFSGSTSAMIRYVEQTHAPRYLLLTECAMGDNIAAANPEKEMLRLCSVRCPHMNQITLEDTLAALRMNRYEITVEEEIAKKARRALERMLQVAPGRVVVD
;
A
#
# COMPACT_ATOMS: atom_id res chain seq x y z
N PHE A 1 21.88 -14.28 -44.30
CA PHE A 1 22.72 -14.55 -43.13
C PHE A 1 21.83 -14.59 -41.90
N VAL A 2 21.64 -15.79 -41.35
CA VAL A 2 20.91 -16.02 -40.09
C VAL A 2 21.91 -15.86 -38.95
N VAL A 3 21.57 -15.05 -37.95
CA VAL A 3 21.92 -15.34 -36.55
C VAL A 3 20.65 -15.08 -35.73
N ILE A 4 20.08 -16.16 -35.21
CA ILE A 4 19.08 -16.18 -34.13
C ILE A 4 19.84 -16.56 -32.85
N SER A 5 19.60 -15.87 -31.73
CA SER A 5 19.53 -16.52 -30.41
C SER A 5 18.84 -15.62 -29.36
N PHE A 6 18.41 -16.23 -28.27
CA PHE A 6 17.14 -16.06 -27.55
C PHE A 6 17.20 -15.25 -26.23
N SER A 7 16.01 -14.80 -25.80
CA SER A 7 15.47 -14.89 -24.43
C SER A 7 15.98 -13.96 -23.31
N ARG A 8 15.05 -13.11 -22.82
CA ARG A 8 14.64 -13.17 -21.41
C ARG A 8 13.18 -12.75 -21.24
N SER A 9 12.34 -13.73 -20.94
CA SER A 9 11.05 -13.53 -20.30
C SER A 9 11.27 -13.08 -18.86
N VAL A 10 10.55 -12.05 -18.41
CA VAL A 10 10.42 -11.74 -16.98
C VAL A 10 8.98 -12.02 -16.62
N THR A 11 8.77 -13.29 -16.24
CA THR A 11 7.78 -13.82 -15.30
C THR A 11 6.40 -13.17 -15.21
N GLY A 12 5.40 -13.93 -15.65
CA GLY A 12 3.99 -13.70 -15.34
C GLY A 12 3.70 -13.90 -13.86
N TYR A 13 3.20 -12.85 -13.22
CA TYR A 13 2.53 -12.94 -11.93
C TYR A 13 1.14 -12.34 -12.08
N SER A 14 0.16 -13.01 -11.48
CA SER A 14 -1.20 -12.50 -11.36
C SER A 14 -1.59 -12.54 -9.89
N TYR A 15 -2.02 -11.38 -9.40
CA TYR A 15 -2.36 -11.13 -8.01
C TYR A 15 -3.81 -11.55 -7.75
N LYS A 16 -4.03 -12.40 -6.74
CA LYS A 16 -5.36 -12.62 -6.18
C LYS A 16 -5.57 -11.63 -5.04
N PHE A 17 -6.53 -10.73 -5.18
CA PHE A 17 -7.03 -9.91 -4.08
C PHE A 17 -7.88 -10.81 -3.16
N PHE A 18 -7.35 -11.17 -2.00
CA PHE A 18 -8.18 -11.60 -0.88
C PHE A 18 -8.35 -10.40 0.05
N GLY A 19 -9.52 -10.26 0.69
CA GLY A 19 -9.90 -9.11 1.53
C GLY A 19 -9.00 -8.81 2.75
N HIS A 20 -7.81 -9.40 2.83
CA HIS A 20 -6.84 -9.25 3.90
C HIS A 20 -5.38 -9.02 3.45
N GLY A 21 -5.06 -8.96 2.14
CA GLY A 21 -3.70 -8.67 1.64
C GLY A 21 -3.39 -9.28 0.27
N LEU A 22 -2.24 -8.92 -0.31
CA LEU A 22 -1.73 -9.49 -1.56
C LEU A 22 -0.65 -10.55 -1.27
N GLU A 23 -0.90 -11.81 -1.62
CA GLU A 23 0.10 -12.90 -1.62
C GLU A 23 0.51 -13.29 -3.06
N LYS A 24 1.79 -13.59 -3.26
CA LYS A 24 2.33 -14.02 -4.57
C LYS A 24 1.96 -15.47 -4.88
N SER A 25 1.42 -15.72 -6.08
CA SER A 25 1.38 -17.06 -6.72
C SER A 25 1.76 -16.96 -8.20
N GLU A 26 2.49 -17.95 -8.71
CA GLU A 26 3.16 -17.96 -10.03
C GLU A 26 2.21 -18.33 -11.19
N ILE A 27 2.27 -17.63 -12.33
CA ILE A 27 1.55 -18.01 -13.58
C ILE A 27 2.52 -18.00 -14.76
N ARG A 28 2.56 -19.11 -15.50
CA ARG A 28 3.24 -19.16 -16.79
C ARG A 28 2.44 -18.42 -17.87
N GLY A 29 3.09 -17.42 -18.46
CA GLY A 29 3.04 -17.06 -19.89
C GLY A 29 1.78 -16.40 -20.43
N GLN A 30 1.88 -15.10 -20.73
CA GLN A 30 1.23 -14.45 -21.88
C GLN A 30 1.88 -13.07 -22.11
N THR A 31 2.43 -12.88 -23.31
CA THR A 31 3.08 -11.66 -23.80
C THR A 31 2.04 -10.65 -24.28
N SER A 32 2.11 -9.40 -23.83
CA SER A 32 1.26 -8.30 -24.35
C SER A 32 2.04 -7.43 -25.32
N GLU A 33 1.59 -7.38 -26.57
CA GLU A 33 2.06 -6.43 -27.59
C GLU A 33 1.54 -5.01 -27.31
N VAL A 34 2.42 -4.02 -27.50
CA VAL A 34 2.11 -2.60 -27.44
C VAL A 34 1.84 -2.10 -28.86
N ARG A 35 0.60 -1.67 -29.14
CA ARG A 35 0.28 -0.87 -30.34
C ARG A 35 -0.26 0.48 -29.91
N GLY A 36 0.42 1.54 -30.32
CA GLY A 36 -0.01 2.92 -30.11
C GLY A 36 -1.06 3.36 -31.14
N HIS A 37 -1.98 4.22 -30.71
CA HIS A 37 -2.86 5.00 -31.58
C HIS A 37 -2.67 6.49 -31.27
N PRO A 38 -2.70 7.38 -32.27
CA PRO A 38 -2.21 8.75 -32.10
C PRO A 38 -3.35 9.72 -31.81
N THR A 39 -3.63 9.99 -30.54
CA THR A 39 -4.23 11.27 -30.10
C THR A 39 -3.74 11.58 -28.69
N ASP A 40 -3.17 12.76 -28.55
CA ASP A 40 -2.40 13.29 -27.42
C ASP A 40 -3.24 13.45 -26.13
N ARG A 41 -2.95 12.62 -25.11
CA ARG A 41 -2.84 12.91 -23.66
C ARG A 41 -2.43 11.61 -22.93
N ASN A 42 -1.46 11.71 -22.02
CA ASN A 42 -0.63 10.63 -21.45
C ASN A 42 -1.35 9.58 -20.56
N ASP A 43 -2.30 8.82 -21.11
CA ASP A 43 -2.98 7.75 -20.38
C ASP A 43 -2.26 6.40 -20.56
N THR A 44 -1.52 5.97 -19.53
CA THR A 44 -0.86 4.65 -19.52
C THR A 44 -1.83 3.58 -19.03
N VAL A 45 -2.26 2.68 -19.91
CA VAL A 45 -3.21 1.59 -19.62
C VAL A 45 -2.46 0.35 -19.12
N VAL A 46 -2.70 -0.08 -17.88
CA VAL A 46 -2.18 -1.33 -17.31
C VAL A 46 -3.31 -2.36 -17.23
N ARG A 47 -3.20 -3.49 -17.96
CA ARG A 47 -4.17 -4.60 -17.94
C ARG A 47 -3.74 -5.66 -16.94
N ALA A 48 -4.49 -5.82 -15.84
CA ALA A 48 -4.32 -6.92 -14.90
C ALA A 48 -5.32 -8.05 -15.21
N GLY A 49 -4.85 -9.30 -15.33
CA GLY A 49 -5.69 -10.47 -15.56
C GLY A 49 -5.66 -11.44 -14.38
N ARG A 50 -6.83 -11.85 -13.87
CA ARG A 50 -7.12 -13.26 -13.52
C ARG A 50 -8.62 -13.56 -13.44
N SER A 51 -8.87 -14.84 -13.63
CA SER A 51 -10.12 -15.56 -13.83
C SER A 51 -11.04 -15.60 -12.61
N GLU A 52 -12.34 -15.47 -12.93
CA GLU A 52 -13.56 -15.91 -12.20
C GLU A 52 -14.45 -14.85 -11.51
N ILE A 53 -14.02 -13.59 -11.43
CA ILE A 53 -14.92 -12.41 -11.53
C ILE A 53 -14.16 -11.34 -12.33
N SER A 54 -13.95 -11.55 -13.62
CA SER A 54 -13.22 -10.58 -14.46
C SER A 54 -14.16 -9.52 -15.03
N ARG A 55 -14.83 -8.74 -14.17
CA ARG A 55 -15.02 -7.34 -14.58
C ARG A 55 -13.67 -6.71 -14.37
N VAL A 56 -12.85 -6.72 -15.43
CA VAL A 56 -11.71 -5.81 -15.53
C VAL A 56 -12.34 -4.42 -15.47
N ALA A 57 -12.45 -3.90 -14.25
CA ALA A 57 -12.97 -2.57 -14.03
C ALA A 57 -11.90 -1.63 -14.55
N GLU A 58 -12.26 -0.87 -15.57
CA GLU A 58 -11.44 0.24 -16.00
C GLU A 58 -11.41 1.26 -14.85
N MET A 59 -10.22 1.49 -14.31
CA MET A 59 -10.01 2.44 -13.22
C MET A 59 -9.47 3.73 -13.81
N ILE A 60 -10.31 4.75 -13.85
CA ILE A 60 -9.91 6.11 -14.20
C ILE A 60 -9.38 6.75 -12.91
N GLY A 61 -8.05 6.79 -12.76
CA GLY A 61 -7.36 7.33 -11.59
C GLY A 61 -6.79 8.72 -11.84
N TRP A 62 -6.57 9.47 -10.75
CA TRP A 62 -5.72 10.65 -10.79
C TRP A 62 -4.25 10.27 -10.66
N HIS A 63 -3.35 11.04 -11.30
CA HIS A 63 -1.89 10.89 -11.16
C HIS A 63 -1.38 11.46 -9.83
N ALA A 64 -2.01 11.08 -8.72
CA ALA A 64 -1.64 11.46 -7.37
C ALA A 64 -0.75 10.38 -6.73
N LYS A 65 0.20 10.82 -5.92
CA LYS A 65 1.12 9.95 -5.17
C LYS A 65 1.28 10.51 -3.76
N CYS A 66 1.53 9.62 -2.81
CA CYS A 66 1.91 10.02 -1.46
C CYS A 66 3.38 10.47 -1.45
N GLU A 67 3.65 11.67 -0.95
CA GLU A 67 5.00 12.24 -0.83
C GLU A 67 5.93 11.44 0.10
N VAL A 68 5.36 10.55 0.91
CA VAL A 68 6.10 9.67 1.82
C VAL A 68 6.40 8.36 1.13
N HIS A 69 5.39 7.63 0.65
CA HIS A 69 5.57 6.28 0.11
C HIS A 69 6.28 6.23 -1.24
N GLU A 70 6.27 7.32 -2.01
CA GLU A 70 7.06 7.43 -3.26
C GLU A 70 8.58 7.46 -2.99
N LYS A 71 9.03 7.77 -1.77
CA LYS A 71 10.46 7.86 -1.42
C LYS A 71 11.13 6.49 -1.26
N PHE A 72 10.35 5.43 -1.08
CA PHE A 72 10.91 4.08 -0.95
C PHE A 72 11.31 3.55 -2.32
N THR A 73 12.45 2.87 -2.37
CA THR A 73 13.01 2.33 -3.60
C THR A 73 13.27 0.83 -3.49
N VAL A 74 13.36 0.16 -4.64
CA VAL A 74 13.76 -1.26 -4.67
C VAL A 74 15.21 -1.43 -4.19
N ASP A 75 16.05 -0.41 -4.30
CA ASP A 75 17.42 -0.45 -3.79
C ASP A 75 17.47 -0.43 -2.26
N ASP A 76 16.54 0.26 -1.59
CA ASP A 76 16.40 0.16 -0.12
C ASP A 76 16.13 -1.29 0.30
N ILE A 77 15.19 -1.96 -0.36
CA ILE A 77 14.87 -3.38 -0.14
C ILE A 77 16.12 -4.26 -0.35
N ARG A 78 16.84 -4.06 -1.47
CA ARG A 78 18.04 -4.84 -1.79
C ARG A 78 19.14 -4.62 -0.74
N ASN A 79 19.34 -3.39 -0.30
CA ASN A 79 20.37 -3.04 0.67
C ASN A 79 20.07 -3.59 2.06
N VAL A 80 18.80 -3.60 2.48
CA VAL A 80 18.40 -4.21 3.75
C VAL A 80 18.55 -5.74 3.68
N ARG A 81 18.11 -6.40 2.60
CA ARG A 81 18.29 -7.85 2.42
C ARG A 81 19.76 -8.30 2.42
N LYS A 82 20.69 -7.46 1.93
CA LYS A 82 22.13 -7.74 2.00
C LYS A 82 22.66 -7.75 3.44
N GLN A 83 22.12 -6.87 4.28
CA GLN A 83 22.53 -6.74 5.69
C GLN A 83 21.82 -7.77 6.59
N PHE A 84 20.56 -8.05 6.29
CA PHE A 84 19.68 -8.95 7.04
C PHE A 84 19.00 -9.93 6.07
N PRO A 85 19.64 -11.08 5.75
CA PRO A 85 19.10 -12.04 4.81
C PRO A 85 17.77 -12.70 5.23
N ASP A 86 17.46 -12.65 6.53
CA ASP A 86 16.28 -13.22 7.20
C ASP A 86 15.13 -12.21 7.36
N VAL A 87 15.28 -10.98 6.86
CA VAL A 87 14.28 -9.91 6.99
C VAL A 87 13.04 -10.19 6.14
N VAL A 88 11.86 -10.00 6.72
CA VAL A 88 10.59 -9.96 5.99
C VAL A 88 10.18 -8.51 5.73
N ILE A 89 9.84 -8.18 4.50
CA ILE A 89 9.61 -6.80 4.06
C ILE A 89 8.11 -6.56 3.79
N LEU A 90 7.55 -5.58 4.50
CA LEU A 90 6.15 -5.16 4.37
C LEU A 90 6.08 -3.77 3.75
N ALA A 91 5.30 -3.60 2.69
CA ALA A 91 5.10 -2.30 2.04
C ALA A 91 3.64 -1.83 2.09
N HIS A 92 3.45 -0.52 2.20
CA HIS A 92 2.14 0.06 2.03
C HIS A 92 1.75 0.03 0.55
N PRO A 93 0.47 -0.19 0.18
CA PRO A 93 0.04 -0.21 -1.22
C PRO A 93 0.17 1.16 -1.93
N GLU A 94 0.45 2.24 -1.19
CA GLU A 94 0.78 3.56 -1.76
C GLU A 94 2.23 3.66 -2.26
N CYS A 95 3.09 2.69 -1.94
CA CYS A 95 4.43 2.61 -2.52
C CYS A 95 4.36 2.37 -4.03
N SER A 96 5.44 2.68 -4.74
CA SER A 96 5.52 2.41 -6.17
C SER A 96 5.26 0.92 -6.47
N PRO A 97 4.67 0.59 -7.63
CA PRO A 97 4.37 -0.81 -7.99
C PRO A 97 5.62 -1.71 -7.88
N GLU A 98 6.78 -1.19 -8.26
CA GLU A 98 8.05 -1.92 -8.21
C GLU A 98 8.44 -2.29 -6.76
N VAL A 99 8.24 -1.38 -5.81
CA VAL A 99 8.48 -1.63 -4.38
C VAL A 99 7.48 -2.64 -3.82
N VAL A 100 6.21 -2.51 -4.18
CA VAL A 100 5.16 -3.47 -3.79
C VAL A 100 5.51 -4.87 -4.31
N VAL A 101 5.93 -4.98 -5.57
CA VAL A 101 6.36 -6.26 -6.17
C VAL A 101 7.63 -6.81 -5.52
N ALA A 102 8.57 -5.96 -5.12
CA ALA A 102 9.82 -6.40 -4.50
C ALA A 102 9.66 -6.86 -3.03
N SER A 103 8.58 -6.43 -2.37
CA SER A 103 8.25 -6.74 -0.98
C SER A 103 7.66 -8.15 -0.80
N ASP A 104 7.64 -8.62 0.44
CA ASP A 104 7.12 -9.94 0.82
C ASP A 104 5.61 -9.89 1.14
N PHE A 105 5.15 -8.76 1.67
CA PHE A 105 3.73 -8.48 1.91
C PHE A 105 3.39 -7.03 1.58
N SER A 106 2.16 -6.79 1.12
CA SER A 106 1.62 -5.44 0.92
C SER A 106 0.20 -5.31 1.47
N GLY A 107 -0.03 -4.27 2.28
CA GLY A 107 -1.32 -4.01 2.89
C GLY A 107 -1.36 -2.70 3.68
N SER A 108 -2.54 -2.34 4.19
CA SER A 108 -2.69 -1.19 5.10
C SER A 108 -1.91 -1.43 6.40
N THR A 109 -1.66 -0.38 7.18
CA THR A 109 -0.99 -0.52 8.50
C THR A 109 -1.66 -1.56 9.38
N SER A 110 -2.99 -1.61 9.44
CA SER A 110 -3.71 -2.64 10.21
C SER A 110 -3.52 -4.05 9.65
N ALA A 111 -3.39 -4.20 8.33
CA ALA A 111 -3.08 -5.48 7.71
C ALA A 111 -1.63 -5.91 8.00
N MET A 112 -0.68 -4.97 8.03
CA MET A 112 0.70 -5.24 8.44
C MET A 112 0.79 -5.71 9.89
N ILE A 113 0.06 -5.05 10.82
CA ILE A 113 0.00 -5.49 12.23
C ILE A 113 -0.42 -6.96 12.31
N ARG A 114 -1.54 -7.32 11.66
CA ARG A 114 -2.03 -8.71 11.65
C ARG A 114 -1.04 -9.67 11.00
N TYR A 115 -0.40 -9.27 9.91
CA TYR A 115 0.61 -10.10 9.24
C TYR A 115 1.79 -10.39 10.17
N VAL A 116 2.31 -9.35 10.84
CA VAL A 116 3.40 -9.48 11.81
C VAL A 116 2.97 -10.38 12.97
N GLU A 117 1.76 -10.23 13.52
CA GLU A 117 1.24 -11.08 14.60
C GLU A 117 1.16 -12.56 14.20
N GLN A 118 0.79 -12.86 12.95
CA GLN A 118 0.61 -14.21 12.43
C GLN A 118 1.89 -14.87 11.93
N THR A 119 3.00 -14.14 11.85
CA THR A 119 4.28 -14.63 11.32
C THR A 119 5.38 -14.56 12.38
N HIS A 120 6.36 -15.47 12.24
CA HIS A 120 7.45 -15.66 13.21
C HIS A 120 8.82 -15.38 12.58
N ALA A 121 8.94 -14.32 11.80
CA ALA A 121 10.24 -13.85 11.36
C ALA A 121 10.98 -13.15 12.51
N PRO A 122 12.31 -13.27 12.57
CA PRO A 122 13.12 -12.58 13.58
C PRO A 122 13.10 -11.06 13.39
N ARG A 123 12.95 -10.60 12.13
CA ARG A 123 13.07 -9.20 11.76
C ARG A 123 12.10 -8.82 10.65
N TYR A 124 11.52 -7.63 10.77
CA TYR A 124 10.64 -7.05 9.77
C TYR A 124 11.13 -5.67 9.33
N LEU A 125 11.08 -5.38 8.04
CA LEU A 125 11.26 -4.03 7.50
C LEU A 125 9.89 -3.45 7.14
N LEU A 126 9.57 -2.30 7.70
CA LEU A 126 8.31 -1.60 7.47
C LEU A 126 8.53 -0.44 6.49
N LEU A 127 8.04 -0.58 5.26
CA LEU A 127 8.02 0.47 4.24
C LEU A 127 6.69 1.22 4.29
N THR A 128 6.55 2.01 5.35
CA THR A 128 5.42 2.91 5.60
C THR A 128 5.93 4.12 6.39
N GLU A 129 5.02 5.03 6.77
CA GLU A 129 5.36 6.19 7.61
C GLU A 129 5.94 5.75 8.97
N CYS A 130 7.01 6.40 9.44
CA CYS A 130 7.79 5.97 10.63
C CYS A 130 6.95 5.87 11.92
N ALA A 131 6.05 6.83 12.19
CA ALA A 131 5.17 6.79 13.35
C ALA A 131 4.11 5.68 13.24
N MET A 132 3.69 5.33 12.02
CA MET A 132 2.89 4.12 11.81
C MET A 132 3.70 2.85 12.11
N GLY A 133 5.00 2.86 11.80
CA GLY A 133 5.93 1.81 12.20
C GLY A 133 6.09 1.68 13.72
N ASP A 134 6.07 2.79 14.47
CA ASP A 134 6.09 2.77 15.94
C ASP A 134 4.87 2.03 16.52
N ASN A 135 3.68 2.22 15.94
CA ASN A 135 2.49 1.49 16.38
C ASN A 135 2.63 -0.02 16.20
N ILE A 136 3.22 -0.47 15.09
CA ILE A 136 3.46 -1.90 14.82
C ILE A 136 4.48 -2.47 15.81
N ALA A 137 5.57 -1.73 16.05
CA ALA A 137 6.61 -2.12 17.00
C ALA A 137 6.09 -2.17 18.44
N ALA A 138 5.28 -1.19 18.85
CA ALA A 138 4.67 -1.15 20.18
C ALA A 138 3.70 -2.33 20.42
N ALA A 139 3.00 -2.78 19.38
CA ALA A 139 2.12 -3.94 19.45
C ALA A 139 2.89 -5.28 19.46
N ASN A 140 4.16 -5.31 19.05
CA ASN A 140 4.96 -6.52 18.90
C ASN A 140 6.39 -6.33 19.49
N PRO A 141 6.52 -6.05 20.81
CA PRO A 141 7.79 -5.67 21.43
C PRO A 141 8.87 -6.75 21.39
N GLU A 142 8.49 -8.02 21.18
CA GLU A 142 9.38 -9.17 21.08
C GLU A 142 10.02 -9.37 19.69
N LYS A 143 9.54 -8.63 18.68
CA LYS A 143 9.99 -8.74 17.29
C LYS A 143 10.82 -7.53 16.89
N GLU A 144 11.89 -7.76 16.13
CA GLU A 144 12.75 -6.66 15.69
C GLU A 144 12.13 -5.93 14.48
N MET A 145 11.83 -4.65 14.65
CA MET A 145 11.26 -3.79 13.62
C MET A 145 12.29 -2.81 13.06
N LEU A 146 12.73 -3.05 11.83
CA LEU A 146 13.49 -2.08 11.03
C LEU A 146 12.54 -1.06 10.39
N ARG A 147 12.93 0.22 10.47
CA ARG A 147 12.16 1.34 9.98
C ARG A 147 13.08 2.38 9.34
N LEU A 148 12.61 3.04 8.30
CA LEU A 148 13.34 4.11 7.62
C LEU A 148 12.82 5.47 8.12
N CYS A 149 13.22 5.85 9.33
CA CYS A 149 12.70 7.06 9.98
C CYS A 149 13.24 8.39 9.41
N SER A 150 14.10 8.34 8.39
CA SER A 150 14.37 9.47 7.50
C SER A 150 13.20 9.80 6.57
N VAL A 151 12.27 8.85 6.38
CA VAL A 151 11.05 9.00 5.58
C VAL A 151 9.86 9.20 6.52
N ARG A 152 9.49 10.47 6.73
CA ARG A 152 8.33 10.85 7.57
C ARG A 152 7.40 11.79 6.82
N CYS A 153 6.12 11.73 7.20
CA CYS A 153 5.14 12.71 6.74
C CYS A 153 5.41 14.05 7.43
N PRO A 154 5.61 15.17 6.69
CA PRO A 154 5.77 16.49 7.28
C PRO A 154 4.49 17.00 7.94
N HIS A 155 3.33 16.42 7.58
CA HIS A 155 2.02 16.84 8.09
C HIS A 155 1.57 16.06 9.32
N MET A 156 1.80 14.73 9.39
CA MET A 156 1.36 13.95 10.56
C MET A 156 2.01 14.41 11.87
N ASN A 157 3.27 14.83 11.81
CA ASN A 157 4.03 15.23 13.00
C ASN A 157 3.78 16.69 13.43
N GLN A 158 2.74 17.34 12.89
CA GLN A 158 2.32 18.68 13.33
C GLN A 158 1.52 18.65 14.62
N ILE A 159 0.97 17.49 15.00
CA ILE A 159 0.20 17.33 16.24
C ILE A 159 1.16 16.99 17.38
N THR A 160 1.28 17.89 18.36
CA THR A 160 2.10 17.70 19.56
C THR A 160 1.28 17.37 20.81
N LEU A 161 1.93 16.94 21.89
CA LEU A 161 1.25 16.71 23.17
C LEU A 161 0.74 18.02 23.77
N GLU A 162 1.49 19.11 23.61
CA GLU A 162 1.14 20.45 24.02
C GLU A 162 -0.10 20.95 23.27
N ASP A 163 -0.13 20.77 21.93
CA ASP A 163 -1.28 21.13 21.11
C ASP A 163 -2.51 20.32 21.51
N THR A 164 -2.34 19.02 21.77
CA THR A 164 -3.42 18.13 22.21
C THR A 164 -3.98 18.57 23.57
N LEU A 165 -3.11 18.88 24.53
CA LEU A 165 -3.53 19.39 25.84
C LEU A 165 -4.26 20.73 25.71
N ALA A 166 -3.74 21.64 24.88
CA ALA A 166 -4.34 22.93 24.62
C ALA A 166 -5.73 22.78 23.95
N ALA A 167 -5.84 21.89 22.98
CA ALA A 167 -7.08 21.55 22.28
C ALA A 167 -8.17 21.07 23.26
N LEU A 168 -7.82 20.13 24.14
CA LEU A 168 -8.74 19.61 25.16
C LEU A 168 -9.15 20.65 26.19
N ARG A 169 -8.22 21.48 26.67
CA ARG A 169 -8.50 22.54 27.66
C ARG A 169 -9.40 23.65 27.12
N MET A 170 -9.24 24.00 25.85
CA MET A 170 -9.94 25.11 25.21
C MET A 170 -11.11 24.65 24.33
N ASN A 171 -11.38 23.34 24.29
CA ASN A 171 -12.36 22.70 23.41
C ASN A 171 -12.27 23.18 21.95
N ARG A 172 -11.05 23.17 21.40
CA ARG A 172 -10.71 23.64 20.04
C ARG A 172 -9.81 22.62 19.35
N TYR A 173 -9.75 22.53 18.03
CA TYR A 173 -10.47 23.33 17.04
C TYR A 173 -11.78 22.66 16.65
N GLU A 174 -12.85 23.43 16.54
CA GLU A 174 -14.11 22.93 15.98
C GLU A 174 -13.95 22.74 14.47
N ILE A 175 -14.21 21.51 13.99
CA ILE A 175 -14.18 21.17 12.56
C ILE A 175 -15.60 21.36 12.01
N THR A 176 -15.78 22.34 11.14
CA THR A 176 -17.05 22.57 10.45
C THR A 176 -16.94 22.18 8.98
N VAL A 177 -18.02 21.64 8.43
CA VAL A 177 -18.15 21.27 7.02
C VAL A 177 -19.49 21.78 6.53
N GLU A 178 -19.53 22.36 5.33
CA GLU A 178 -20.78 22.82 4.72
C GLU A 178 -21.78 21.66 4.59
N GLU A 179 -23.05 21.89 4.97
CA GLU A 179 -24.07 20.85 5.07
C GLU A 179 -24.25 20.07 3.75
N GLU A 180 -24.23 20.75 2.61
CA GLU A 180 -24.38 20.10 1.31
C GLU A 180 -23.18 19.21 0.93
N ILE A 181 -21.97 19.57 1.37
CA ILE A 181 -20.77 18.74 1.22
C ILE A 181 -20.88 17.53 2.17
N ALA A 182 -21.24 17.77 3.43
CA ALA A 182 -21.36 16.74 4.45
C ALA A 182 -22.37 15.65 4.06
N LYS A 183 -23.55 16.02 3.54
CA LYS A 183 -24.57 15.07 3.05
C LYS A 183 -24.04 14.16 1.94
N LYS A 184 -23.33 14.73 0.96
CA LYS A 184 -22.77 13.97 -0.17
C LYS A 184 -21.67 13.01 0.28
N ALA A 185 -20.75 13.50 1.12
CA ALA A 185 -19.67 12.67 1.69
C ALA A 185 -20.24 11.53 2.56
N ARG A 186 -21.23 11.83 3.42
CA ARG A 186 -21.89 10.84 4.27
C ARG A 186 -22.52 9.72 3.46
N ARG A 187 -23.25 10.03 2.38
CA ARG A 187 -23.84 9.01 1.50
C ARG A 187 -22.79 8.06 0.90
N ALA A 188 -21.63 8.58 0.51
CA ALA A 188 -20.54 7.75 -0.01
C ALA A 188 -19.96 6.83 1.08
N LEU A 189 -19.74 7.38 2.28
CA LEU A 189 -19.21 6.63 3.42
C LEU A 189 -20.17 5.54 3.90
N GLU A 190 -21.46 5.83 4.04
CA GLU A 190 -22.48 4.85 4.45
C GLU A 190 -22.54 3.67 3.49
N ARG A 191 -22.48 3.93 2.17
CA ARG A 191 -22.44 2.87 1.16
C ARG A 191 -21.18 2.02 1.25
N MET A 192 -20.02 2.64 1.49
CA MET A 192 -18.75 1.92 1.72
C MET A 192 -18.89 0.98 2.92
N LEU A 193 -19.47 1.45 4.03
CA LEU A 193 -19.68 0.65 5.24
C LEU A 193 -20.72 -0.46 5.05
N GLN A 194 -21.74 -0.26 4.20
CA GLN A 194 -22.74 -1.28 3.88
C GLN A 194 -22.18 -2.47 3.09
N VAL A 195 -21.12 -2.26 2.32
CA VAL A 195 -20.47 -3.31 1.50
C VAL A 195 -19.20 -3.87 2.15
N ALA A 196 -18.71 -3.26 3.23
CA ALA A 196 -17.52 -3.72 3.93
C ALA A 196 -17.76 -5.12 4.57
N PRO A 197 -16.87 -6.11 4.34
CA PRO A 197 -17.00 -7.43 4.95
C PRO A 197 -16.76 -7.34 6.46
N GLY A 198 -17.68 -7.93 7.26
CA GLY A 198 -17.53 -8.06 8.72
C GLY A 198 -18.36 -7.08 9.58
N ARG A 199 -19.63 -6.84 9.26
CA ARG A 199 -20.53 -6.02 10.09
C ARG A 199 -20.60 -6.52 11.54
N VAL A 200 -20.12 -5.70 12.48
CA VAL A 200 -20.78 -5.52 13.78
C VAL A 200 -21.93 -4.55 13.52
N VAL A 201 -23.15 -5.07 13.49
CA VAL A 201 -24.35 -4.23 13.57
C VAL A 201 -24.38 -3.69 14.99
N VAL A 202 -24.16 -2.39 15.16
CA VAL A 202 -24.42 -1.71 16.43
C VAL A 202 -25.86 -1.23 16.34
N ASP A 203 -26.75 -1.94 17.02
CA ASP A 203 -28.13 -1.49 17.30
C ASP A 203 -28.12 -0.36 18.34
#